data_AF-A0A945TT03-F1
#
_entry.id   AF-A0A945TT03-F1
#
_cell.length_a   1.000
_cell.length_b   1.000
_cell.length_c   1.000
_cell.angle_alpha   90.00
_cell.angle_beta   90.00
_cell.angle_gamma   90.00
#
_symmetry.space_group_name_H-M   'P 1'
#
loop_
_entity.id
_entity.type
_entity.pdbx_description
1 polymer ?
#
loop_
_entity_poly.entity_id
_entity_poly.type
_entity_poly.pdbx_seq_one_letter_code
_entity_poly.pdbx_strand_id
1 'polypeptide(L)'
;MTLNTDRSAFVPNTSLSTPVLFLIFNRPNTTKQVFSAIQKARPTHLYVAGDGPRAEQSNEDEICKIARSIATNVDWDCEVKTLFRDQNLGCRQAVSRAISWFFENEPEGIILEDDCLPSQSFFQFCQELLEEFRYDKQVGAICGFYSNELDYKPSASYFFSRYLRVWGWAGWRRSLEGYDSNLKNQM
;
A
#
# COMPACT_ATOMS: atom_id res chain seq x y z
N MET A 1 12.07 -31.54 4.60
CA MET A 1 10.79 -31.66 3.87
C MET A 1 10.67 -30.43 2.99
N THR A 2 11.03 -30.54 1.72
CA THR A 2 10.90 -29.45 0.74
C THR A 2 9.41 -29.28 0.45
N LEU A 3 8.84 -28.16 0.90
CA LEU A 3 7.51 -27.76 0.44
C LEU A 3 7.64 -27.48 -1.06
N ASN A 4 7.19 -28.42 -1.88
CA ASN A 4 6.87 -28.15 -3.27
C ASN A 4 5.69 -27.18 -3.25
N THR A 5 5.98 -25.87 -3.19
CA THR A 5 4.99 -24.87 -3.55
C THR A 5 4.84 -24.99 -5.05
N ASP A 6 3.79 -25.68 -5.47
CA ASP A 6 3.34 -25.62 -6.85
C ASP A 6 3.23 -24.14 -7.23
N ARG A 7 4.05 -23.71 -8.20
CA ARG A 7 4.07 -22.33 -8.68
C ARG A 7 2.96 -22.11 -9.72
N SER A 8 1.84 -22.80 -9.57
CA SER A 8 0.65 -22.54 -10.36
C SER A 8 0.19 -21.10 -10.13
N ALA A 9 -0.44 -20.51 -11.15
CA ALA A 9 -0.91 -19.15 -11.08
C ALA A 9 -1.89 -19.01 -9.90
N PHE A 10 -1.62 -18.10 -8.97
CA PHE A 10 -2.51 -17.82 -7.86
C PHE A 10 -3.86 -17.31 -8.40
N VAL A 11 -4.93 -18.02 -8.09
CA VAL A 11 -6.30 -17.61 -8.41
C VAL A 11 -6.95 -17.22 -7.09
N PRO A 12 -7.36 -15.94 -6.91
CA PRO A 12 -8.01 -15.53 -5.69
C PRO A 12 -9.38 -16.21 -5.57
N ASN A 13 -9.76 -16.59 -4.35
CA ASN A 13 -11.04 -17.25 -4.10
C ASN A 13 -12.23 -16.27 -4.08
N THR A 14 -11.95 -14.97 -3.90
CA THR A 14 -12.95 -13.89 -3.84
C THR A 14 -12.43 -12.66 -4.56
N SER A 15 -13.33 -11.79 -5.00
CA SER A 15 -12.96 -10.46 -5.50
C SER A 15 -12.44 -9.58 -4.37
N LEU A 16 -11.52 -8.66 -4.69
CA LEU A 16 -11.00 -7.69 -3.74
C LEU A 16 -12.01 -6.57 -3.50
N SER A 17 -12.58 -6.51 -2.30
CA SER A 17 -13.40 -5.40 -1.82
C SER A 17 -12.62 -4.39 -0.98
N THR A 18 -11.43 -4.76 -0.49
CA THR A 18 -10.58 -3.88 0.32
C THR A 18 -10.05 -2.70 -0.51
N PRO A 19 -10.23 -1.44 -0.06
CA PRO A 19 -9.69 -0.26 -0.71
C PRO A 19 -8.15 -0.27 -0.76
N VAL A 20 -7.57 0.28 -1.84
CA VAL A 20 -6.12 0.38 -2.02
C VAL A 20 -5.71 1.85 -2.12
N LEU A 21 -4.76 2.27 -1.28
CA LEU A 21 -3.99 3.50 -1.44
C LEU A 21 -2.68 3.22 -2.16
N PHE A 22 -2.47 3.88 -3.29
CA PHE A 22 -1.26 3.83 -4.07
C PHE A 22 -0.52 5.18 -4.01
N LEU A 23 0.62 5.17 -3.36
CA LEU A 23 1.50 6.32 -3.15
C LEU A 23 2.54 6.36 -4.27
N ILE A 24 2.57 7.46 -5.03
CA ILE A 24 3.46 7.62 -6.18
C ILE A 24 4.22 8.95 -6.11
N PHE A 25 5.34 9.03 -6.85
CA PHE A 25 5.98 10.31 -7.13
C PHE A 25 6.41 10.43 -8.59
N ASN A 26 7.71 10.30 -8.86
CA ASN A 26 8.34 10.58 -10.15
C ASN A 26 9.01 9.32 -10.76
N ARG A 27 8.55 8.12 -10.40
CA ARG A 27 9.12 6.85 -10.86
C ARG A 27 8.15 6.09 -11.77
N PRO A 28 7.91 6.54 -13.02
CA PRO A 28 6.90 5.96 -13.89
C PRO A 28 7.13 4.46 -14.18
N ASN A 29 8.38 4.02 -14.25
CA ASN A 29 8.71 2.63 -14.55
C ASN A 29 8.31 1.65 -13.42
N THR A 30 8.58 2.01 -12.17
CA THR A 30 8.19 1.16 -11.03
C THR A 30 6.71 1.35 -10.71
N THR A 31 6.19 2.57 -10.84
CA THR A 31 4.74 2.88 -10.79
C THR A 31 3.96 1.95 -11.71
N LYS A 32 4.40 1.79 -12.96
CA LYS A 32 3.76 0.89 -13.93
C LYS A 32 3.73 -0.55 -13.46
N GLN A 33 4.80 -1.04 -12.84
CA GLN A 33 4.88 -2.42 -12.37
C GLN A 33 3.94 -2.67 -11.20
N VAL A 34 3.94 -1.78 -10.21
CA VAL A 34 3.03 -1.88 -9.05
C VAL A 34 1.58 -1.72 -9.49
N PHE A 35 1.29 -0.71 -10.34
CA PHE A 35 -0.06 -0.50 -10.89
C PHE A 35 -0.55 -1.71 -11.68
N SER A 36 0.31 -2.36 -12.47
CA SER A 36 -0.07 -3.59 -13.19
C SER A 36 -0.48 -4.73 -12.25
N ALA A 37 0.08 -4.79 -11.04
CA ALA A 37 -0.31 -5.75 -10.03
C ALA A 37 -1.65 -5.36 -9.36
N ILE A 38 -1.87 -4.07 -9.09
CA ILE A 38 -3.15 -3.53 -8.59
C ILE A 38 -4.28 -3.76 -9.61
N GLN A 39 -4.02 -3.50 -10.89
CA GLN A 39 -4.97 -3.69 -12.00
C GLN A 39 -5.41 -5.15 -12.12
N LYS A 40 -4.52 -6.12 -11.86
CA LYS A 40 -4.89 -7.54 -11.82
C LYS A 40 -5.77 -7.88 -10.62
N ALA A 41 -5.53 -7.23 -9.48
CA ALA A 41 -6.32 -7.43 -8.26
C ALA A 41 -7.70 -6.76 -8.32
N ARG A 42 -7.89 -5.75 -9.18
CA ARG A 42 -9.16 -5.06 -9.48
C ARG A 42 -9.91 -4.61 -8.21
N PRO A 43 -9.30 -3.79 -7.31
CA PRO A 43 -10.01 -3.27 -6.15
C PRO A 43 -11.22 -2.42 -6.58
N THR A 44 -12.28 -2.40 -5.79
CA THR A 44 -13.46 -1.57 -6.03
C THR A 44 -13.22 -0.09 -5.74
N HIS A 45 -12.24 0.25 -4.90
CA HIS A 45 -11.84 1.61 -4.58
C HIS A 45 -10.32 1.75 -4.69
N LEU A 46 -9.86 2.69 -5.51
CA LEU A 46 -8.46 3.02 -5.69
C LEU A 46 -8.21 4.48 -5.34
N TYR A 47 -7.37 4.70 -4.35
CA TYR A 47 -6.89 6.01 -3.95
C TYR A 47 -5.48 6.19 -4.50
N VAL A 48 -5.23 7.24 -5.27
CA VAL A 48 -3.90 7.55 -5.81
C VAL A 48 -3.44 8.88 -5.27
N ALA A 49 -2.38 8.86 -4.46
CA ALA A 49 -1.77 10.07 -3.95
C ALA A 49 -0.37 10.27 -4.56
N GLY A 50 -0.15 11.45 -5.13
CA GLY A 50 1.11 11.81 -5.79
C GLY A 50 1.69 13.09 -5.23
N ASP A 51 2.94 13.06 -4.80
CA ASP A 51 3.64 14.30 -4.42
C ASP A 51 3.89 15.20 -5.63
N GLY A 52 4.18 16.48 -5.37
CA GLY A 52 4.48 17.46 -6.42
C GLY A 52 5.94 17.46 -6.85
N PRO A 53 6.24 18.00 -8.04
CA PRO A 53 7.62 18.16 -8.50
C PRO A 53 8.42 19.08 -7.57
N ARG A 54 9.73 18.82 -7.47
CA ARG A 54 10.70 19.65 -6.78
C ARG A 54 11.04 20.82 -7.69
N ALA A 55 10.94 22.03 -7.17
CA ALA A 55 11.10 23.26 -7.94
C ALA A 55 12.45 23.37 -8.67
N GLU A 56 13.51 22.77 -8.13
CA GLU A 56 14.86 22.82 -8.70
C GLU A 56 15.15 21.72 -9.73
N GLN A 57 14.26 20.74 -9.91
CA GLN A 57 14.48 19.63 -10.83
C GLN A 57 13.72 19.84 -12.14
N SER A 58 14.46 20.13 -13.21
CA SER A 58 13.92 20.27 -14.56
C SER A 58 13.17 19.00 -15.01
N ASN A 59 12.04 19.20 -15.70
CA ASN A 59 11.20 18.16 -16.30
C ASN A 59 10.53 17.20 -15.29
N GLU A 60 10.63 17.44 -13.98
CA GLU A 60 10.00 16.58 -12.99
C GLU A 60 8.47 16.68 -13.00
N ASP A 61 7.93 17.82 -13.43
CA ASP A 61 6.49 18.00 -13.61
C ASP A 61 5.94 17.04 -14.69
N GLU A 62 6.66 16.87 -15.80
CA GLU A 62 6.32 15.93 -16.88
C GLU A 62 6.43 14.49 -16.42
N ILE A 63 7.50 14.15 -15.69
CA ILE A 63 7.68 12.80 -15.13
C ILE A 63 6.56 12.47 -14.14
N CYS A 64 6.18 13.42 -13.27
CA CYS A 64 5.06 13.26 -12.35
C CYS A 64 3.74 13.08 -13.10
N LYS A 65 3.48 13.86 -14.17
CA LYS A 65 2.29 13.70 -15.02
C LYS A 65 2.21 12.30 -15.63
N ILE A 66 3.33 11.75 -16.11
CA ILE A 66 3.40 10.38 -16.64
C ILE A 66 3.07 9.36 -15.54
N ALA A 67 3.70 9.47 -14.37
CA ALA A 67 3.44 8.54 -13.25
C ALA A 67 1.97 8.58 -12.81
N ARG A 68 1.38 9.78 -12.70
CA ARG A 68 -0.05 9.97 -12.38
C ARG A 68 -0.95 9.33 -13.42
N SER A 69 -0.70 9.57 -14.71
CA SER A 69 -1.47 8.97 -15.79
C SER A 69 -1.41 7.44 -15.80
N ILE A 70 -0.26 6.85 -15.46
CA ILE A 70 -0.11 5.40 -15.33
C ILE A 70 -0.97 4.89 -14.16
N ALA A 71 -0.83 5.52 -12.99
CA ALA A 71 -1.48 5.08 -11.75
C ALA A 71 -3.01 5.25 -11.75
N THR A 72 -3.55 6.05 -12.67
CA THR A 72 -5.00 6.25 -12.84
C THR A 72 -5.56 5.61 -14.11
N ASN A 73 -4.79 4.79 -14.83
CA ASN A 73 -5.25 4.13 -16.05
C ASN A 73 -6.12 2.90 -15.73
N VAL A 74 -7.28 3.15 -15.13
CA VAL A 74 -8.20 2.13 -14.62
C VAL A 74 -9.20 1.73 -15.71
N ASP A 75 -9.26 0.44 -16.02
CA ASP A 75 -10.13 -0.17 -17.04
C ASP A 75 -11.13 -1.18 -16.47
N TRP A 76 -11.43 -1.09 -15.17
CA TRP A 76 -12.40 -1.91 -14.46
C TRP A 76 -13.35 -1.05 -13.62
N ASP A 77 -14.44 -1.66 -13.13
CA ASP A 77 -15.41 -1.01 -12.25
C ASP A 77 -14.75 -0.68 -10.90
N CYS A 78 -14.41 0.59 -10.72
CA CYS A 78 -13.59 1.08 -9.61
C CYS A 78 -13.82 2.57 -9.39
N GLU A 79 -14.08 2.94 -8.15
CA GLU A 79 -14.08 4.35 -7.74
C GLU A 79 -12.63 4.82 -7.55
N VAL A 80 -12.20 5.75 -8.39
CA VAL A 80 -10.85 6.33 -8.31
C VAL A 80 -10.90 7.71 -7.65
N LYS A 81 -10.18 7.87 -6.53
CA LYS A 81 -9.97 9.16 -5.86
C LYS A 81 -8.50 9.55 -5.95
N THR A 82 -8.23 10.82 -6.22
CA THR A 82 -6.85 11.32 -6.39
C THR A 82 -6.51 12.43 -5.41
N LEU A 83 -5.25 12.44 -4.97
CA LEU A 83 -4.63 13.51 -4.19
C LEU A 83 -3.28 13.84 -4.81
N PHE A 84 -3.29 14.73 -5.82
CA PHE A 84 -2.08 15.19 -6.49
C PHE A 84 -1.68 16.56 -5.99
N ARG A 85 -0.40 16.73 -5.66
CA ARG A 85 0.15 18.00 -5.18
C ARG A 85 0.88 18.75 -6.28
N ASP A 86 0.84 20.07 -6.21
CA ASP A 86 1.58 20.95 -7.11
C ASP A 86 3.03 21.16 -6.67
N GLN A 87 3.31 20.98 -5.37
CA GLN A 87 4.63 21.17 -4.78
C GLN A 87 5.05 19.92 -4.00
N ASN A 88 6.36 19.64 -4.03
CA ASN A 88 6.95 18.55 -3.25
C ASN A 88 6.87 18.84 -1.74
N LEU A 89 6.17 18.00 -0.98
CA LEU A 89 6.16 18.06 0.48
C LEU A 89 7.20 17.14 1.12
N GLY A 90 7.82 16.27 0.32
CA GLY A 90 8.77 15.27 0.76
C GLY A 90 8.10 14.08 1.44
N CYS A 91 8.81 12.95 1.49
CA CYS A 91 8.26 11.65 1.90
C CYS A 91 7.46 11.72 3.21
N ARG A 92 8.03 12.27 4.30
CA ARG A 92 7.37 12.32 5.62
C ARG A 92 5.99 12.97 5.58
N GLN A 93 5.88 14.18 5.02
CA GLN A 93 4.61 14.91 5.01
C GLN A 93 3.68 14.42 3.92
N ALA A 94 4.22 14.08 2.75
CA ALA A 94 3.43 13.65 1.61
C ALA A 94 2.69 12.34 1.92
N VAL A 95 3.41 11.36 2.47
CA VAL A 95 2.90 10.03 2.82
C VAL A 95 1.96 10.08 4.01
N SER A 96 2.35 10.71 5.13
CA SER A 96 1.49 10.76 6.32
C SER A 96 0.15 11.43 6.06
N ARG A 97 0.13 12.54 5.29
CA ARG A 97 -1.11 13.23 4.90
C ARG A 97 -1.93 12.42 3.91
N ALA A 98 -1.30 11.67 3.00
CA ALA A 98 -2.03 10.79 2.07
C ALA A 98 -2.71 9.62 2.81
N ILE A 99 -2.01 9.01 3.77
CA ILE A 99 -2.57 7.95 4.61
C ILE A 99 -3.70 8.49 5.50
N SER A 100 -3.55 9.71 6.05
CA SER A 100 -4.63 10.37 6.82
C SER A 100 -5.86 10.61 5.95
N TRP A 101 -5.68 11.22 4.78
CA TRP A 101 -6.75 11.45 3.80
C TRP A 101 -7.45 10.15 3.37
N PHE A 102 -6.68 9.07 3.16
CA PHE A 102 -7.24 7.75 2.86
C PHE A 102 -8.14 7.25 3.97
N PHE A 103 -7.67 7.27 5.22
CA PHE A 103 -8.46 6.79 6.36
C PHE A 103 -9.57 7.76 6.79
N GLU A 104 -9.57 9.03 6.40
CA GLU A 104 -10.74 9.89 6.52
C GLU A 104 -11.94 9.34 5.73
N ASN A 105 -11.66 8.63 4.63
CA ASN A 105 -12.68 8.03 3.77
C ASN A 105 -12.95 6.56 4.11
N GLU A 106 -11.91 5.79 4.45
CA GLU A 106 -12.00 4.34 4.61
C GLU A 106 -11.73 3.87 6.05
N PRO A 107 -12.45 2.88 6.59
CA PRO A 107 -12.17 2.33 7.91
C PRO A 107 -10.92 1.43 7.92
N GLU A 108 -10.56 0.85 6.77
CA GLU A 108 -9.45 -0.07 6.58
C GLU A 108 -8.99 -0.13 5.12
N GLY A 109 -7.77 -0.59 4.88
CA GLY A 109 -7.28 -0.73 3.52
C GLY A 109 -5.82 -1.10 3.38
N ILE A 110 -5.42 -1.31 2.13
CA ILE A 110 -4.07 -1.69 1.69
C ILE A 110 -3.31 -0.43 1.25
N ILE A 111 -2.03 -0.33 1.61
CA ILE A 111 -1.15 0.80 1.31
C ILE A 111 0.09 0.27 0.57
N LEU A 112 0.30 0.78 -0.64
CA LEU A 112 1.42 0.43 -1.53
C LEU A 112 2.15 1.70 -1.98
N GLU A 113 3.47 1.64 -2.03
CA GLU A 113 4.34 2.66 -2.63
C GLU A 113 4.74 2.26 -4.06
N ASP A 114 5.21 3.23 -4.86
CA ASP A 114 5.62 3.01 -6.24
C ASP A 114 6.83 2.09 -6.44
N ASP A 115 7.48 1.68 -5.35
CA ASP A 115 8.56 0.69 -5.30
C ASP A 115 8.24 -0.56 -4.46
N CYS A 116 6.98 -0.73 -4.05
CA CYS A 116 6.49 -1.93 -3.36
C CYS A 116 5.70 -2.81 -4.34
N LEU A 117 6.35 -3.78 -5.00
CA LEU A 117 5.69 -4.70 -5.95
C LEU A 117 4.98 -5.85 -5.22
N PRO A 118 3.63 -5.90 -5.16
CA PRO A 118 2.92 -6.97 -4.47
C PRO A 118 2.78 -8.24 -5.35
N SER A 119 2.75 -9.41 -4.71
CA SER A 119 2.21 -10.62 -5.34
C SER A 119 0.67 -10.54 -5.41
N GLN A 120 0.03 -11.39 -6.22
CA GLN A 120 -1.45 -11.44 -6.23
C GLN A 120 -2.01 -12.00 -4.91
N SER A 121 -1.30 -12.92 -4.27
CA SER A 121 -1.70 -13.46 -2.96
C SER A 121 -1.66 -12.43 -1.82
N PHE A 122 -0.86 -11.37 -1.95
CA PHE A 122 -0.79 -10.29 -0.97
C PHE A 122 -2.15 -9.61 -0.76
N PHE A 123 -2.91 -9.37 -1.83
CA PHE A 123 -4.20 -8.70 -1.73
C PHE A 123 -5.22 -9.53 -0.96
N GLN A 124 -5.33 -10.83 -1.27
CA GLN A 124 -6.23 -11.74 -0.54
C GLN A 124 -5.77 -11.92 0.91
N PHE A 125 -4.46 -12.05 1.14
CA PHE A 125 -3.89 -12.10 2.49
C PHE A 125 -4.28 -10.87 3.33
N CYS A 126 -4.16 -9.67 2.77
CA CYS A 126 -4.58 -8.46 3.48
C CYS A 126 -6.09 -8.43 3.72
N GLN A 127 -6.92 -8.77 2.73
CA GLN A 127 -8.38 -8.77 2.87
C GLN A 127 -8.85 -9.72 3.99
N GLU A 128 -8.33 -10.95 4.01
CA GLU A 128 -8.69 -11.96 5.02
C GLU A 128 -8.27 -11.52 6.42
N LEU A 129 -7.04 -11.03 6.58
CA LEU A 129 -6.54 -10.64 7.91
C LEU A 129 -7.08 -9.30 8.41
N LEU A 130 -7.48 -8.40 7.52
CA LEU A 130 -8.21 -7.19 7.90
C LEU A 130 -9.57 -7.53 8.51
N GLU A 131 -10.28 -8.51 7.94
CA GLU A 131 -11.56 -9.02 8.48
C GLU A 131 -11.34 -9.72 9.83
N GLU A 132 -10.42 -10.69 9.88
CA GLU A 132 -10.14 -11.50 11.08
C GLU A 132 -9.77 -10.65 12.29
N PHE A 133 -8.87 -9.68 12.11
CA PHE A 133 -8.34 -8.87 13.20
C PHE A 133 -9.00 -7.50 13.34
N ARG A 134 -10.17 -7.27 12.69
CA ARG A 134 -10.83 -5.96 12.69
C ARG A 134 -11.09 -5.40 14.08
N TYR A 135 -11.40 -6.25 15.05
CA TYR A 135 -11.73 -5.85 16.42
C TYR A 135 -10.62 -6.15 17.44
N ASP A 136 -9.54 -6.82 17.03
CA ASP A 136 -8.39 -7.06 17.90
C ASP A 136 -7.44 -5.85 17.89
N LYS A 137 -7.43 -5.12 19.00
CA LYS A 137 -6.56 -3.93 19.17
C LYS A 137 -5.09 -4.28 19.44
N GLN A 138 -4.75 -5.56 19.63
CA GLN A 138 -3.36 -5.99 19.76
C GLN A 138 -2.65 -6.07 18.40
N VAL A 139 -3.42 -6.15 17.30
CA VAL A 139 -2.89 -6.19 15.94
C VAL A 139 -2.95 -4.80 15.32
N GLY A 140 -1.78 -4.19 15.12
CA GLY A 140 -1.68 -2.83 14.59
C GLY A 140 -1.70 -2.76 13.06
N ALA A 141 -1.16 -3.76 12.36
CA ALA A 141 -1.06 -3.79 10.91
C ALA A 141 -0.82 -5.21 10.39
N ILE A 142 -1.14 -5.41 9.12
CA ILE A 142 -0.82 -6.61 8.33
C ILE A 142 0.32 -6.24 7.38
N CYS A 143 1.46 -6.92 7.46
CA CYS A 143 2.65 -6.60 6.67
C CYS A 143 2.94 -7.70 5.64
N GLY A 144 3.16 -7.33 4.38
CA GLY A 144 3.48 -8.27 3.30
C GLY A 144 4.96 -8.58 3.16
N PHE A 145 5.83 -7.82 3.83
CA PHE A 145 7.28 -7.98 3.71
C PHE A 145 7.90 -8.71 4.90
N TYR A 146 8.68 -9.74 4.59
CA TYR A 146 9.57 -10.43 5.52
C TYR A 146 10.94 -10.62 4.86
N SER A 147 12.00 -10.10 5.50
CA SER A 147 13.37 -10.30 5.03
C SER A 147 13.84 -11.71 5.40
N ASN A 148 14.14 -12.53 4.38
CA ASN A 148 14.66 -13.90 4.52
C ASN A 148 16.09 -14.00 5.11
N GLU A 149 16.62 -12.92 5.68
CA GLU A 149 17.95 -12.91 6.32
C GLU A 149 17.97 -13.62 7.68
N LEU A 150 16.82 -14.07 8.17
CA LEU A 150 16.71 -14.89 9.37
C LEU A 150 16.60 -16.36 8.96
N ASP A 151 17.41 -17.24 9.56
CA ASP A 151 17.30 -18.71 9.47
C ASP A 151 15.93 -19.26 9.91
N TYR A 152 15.05 -18.38 10.40
CA TYR A 152 13.70 -18.70 10.83
C TYR A 152 12.74 -18.81 9.63
N LYS A 153 12.29 -20.04 9.38
CA LYS A 153 11.20 -20.36 8.47
C LYS A 153 9.94 -20.69 9.29
N PRO A 154 8.94 -19.80 9.34
CA PRO A 154 7.70 -20.09 10.06
C PRO A 154 7.01 -21.32 9.44
N SER A 155 6.40 -22.14 10.28
CA SER A 155 5.60 -23.30 9.85
C SER A 155 4.19 -22.91 9.40
N ALA A 156 3.76 -21.70 9.73
CA ALA A 156 2.47 -21.12 9.37
C ALA A 156 2.61 -20.12 8.22
N SER A 157 1.49 -19.80 7.57
CA SER A 157 1.42 -18.84 6.47
C SER A 157 1.72 -17.40 6.89
N TYR A 158 1.58 -17.08 8.18
CA TYR A 158 1.93 -15.79 8.79
C TYR A 158 2.27 -15.98 10.27
N PHE A 159 2.85 -14.95 10.90
CA PHE A 159 3.20 -14.93 12.31
C PHE A 159 3.12 -13.50 12.85
N PHE A 160 3.04 -13.36 14.18
CA PHE A 160 3.01 -12.06 14.84
C PHE A 160 4.42 -11.51 15.05
N SER A 161 4.60 -10.22 14.80
CA SER A 161 5.85 -9.49 14.99
C SER A 161 5.58 -8.20 15.78
N ARG A 162 6.53 -7.82 16.63
CA ARG A 162 6.54 -6.51 17.30
C ARG A 162 7.05 -5.38 16.40
N TYR A 163 7.60 -5.73 15.24
CA TYR A 163 8.17 -4.77 14.28
C TYR A 163 7.22 -4.54 13.11
N LEU A 164 6.91 -3.27 12.87
CA LEU A 164 6.16 -2.83 11.71
C LEU A 164 7.05 -2.87 10.47
N ARG A 165 6.63 -3.61 9.43
CA ARG A 165 7.33 -3.73 8.14
C ARG A 165 6.43 -3.18 7.03
N VAL A 166 6.57 -1.89 6.74
CA VAL A 166 5.63 -1.13 5.88
C VAL A 166 5.84 -1.27 4.38
N TRP A 167 6.75 -2.13 3.91
CA TRP A 167 6.92 -2.38 2.47
C TRP A 167 5.78 -3.23 1.93
N GLY A 168 4.68 -2.57 1.59
CA GLY A 168 3.38 -3.21 1.34
C GLY A 168 2.74 -3.68 2.65
N TRP A 169 1.71 -2.96 3.08
CA TRP A 169 1.00 -3.27 4.31
C TRP A 169 -0.48 -2.91 4.20
N ALA A 170 -1.26 -3.38 5.16
CA ALA A 170 -2.65 -3.03 5.32
C ALA A 170 -2.94 -2.75 6.79
N GLY A 171 -3.95 -1.94 7.04
CA GLY A 171 -4.35 -1.61 8.40
C GLY A 171 -5.69 -0.91 8.44
N TRP A 172 -5.98 -0.33 9.59
CA TRP A 172 -7.24 0.30 9.87
C TRP A 172 -7.03 1.76 10.23
N ARG A 173 -8.08 2.58 10.13
CA ARG A 173 -8.07 3.96 10.61
C ARG A 173 -7.56 4.05 12.06
N ARG A 174 -7.98 3.10 12.91
CA ARG A 174 -7.54 3.03 14.32
C ARG A 174 -6.02 2.84 14.47
N SER A 175 -5.34 2.29 13.46
CA SER A 175 -3.88 2.12 13.48
C SER A 175 -3.13 3.45 13.45
N LEU A 176 -3.80 4.56 13.10
CA LEU A 176 -3.26 5.91 13.19
C LEU A 176 -3.55 6.60 14.52
N GLU A 177 -4.38 6.03 15.40
CA GLU A 177 -4.68 6.66 16.69
C GLU A 177 -3.39 6.83 17.50
N GLY A 178 -3.09 8.07 17.90
CA GLY A 178 -1.85 8.40 18.60
C GLY A 178 -0.62 8.60 17.71
N TYR A 179 -0.73 8.49 16.38
CA TYR A 179 0.36 8.85 15.48
C TYR A 179 0.63 10.36 15.53
N ASP A 180 1.82 10.73 16.00
CA ASP A 180 2.31 12.11 15.97
C ASP A 180 3.44 12.24 14.96
N SER A 181 3.11 12.81 13.78
CA SER A 181 4.08 13.03 12.72
C SER A 181 5.22 13.95 13.12
N ASN A 182 5.11 14.72 14.22
CA ASN A 182 6.11 15.66 14.72
C ASN A 182 6.86 15.17 15.97
N LEU A 183 6.48 14.00 16.52
CA LEU A 183 7.06 13.42 17.74
C LEU A 183 7.03 14.38 18.96
N LYS A 184 6.04 15.28 19.02
CA LYS A 184 5.87 16.24 20.12
C LYS A 184 5.31 15.58 21.38
N ASN A 185 4.51 14.53 21.24
CA ASN A 185 3.92 13.78 22.34
C ASN A 185 4.71 12.51 22.69
N GLN A 186 6.00 12.66 22.99
CA GLN A 186 6.76 11.59 23.66
C GLN A 186 6.75 11.86 25.17
N MET A 187 5.73 11.36 25.86
CA MET A 187 5.72 11.18 27.31
C MET A 187 5.46 9.71 27.62
#